data_AF-A0A1A9S3R6-F1
#
_entry.id   AF-A0A1A9S3R6-F1
#
_cell.length_a   1.000
_cell.length_b   1.000
_cell.length_c   1.000
_cell.angle_alpha   90.00
_cell.angle_beta   90.00
_cell.angle_gamma   90.00
#
_symmetry.space_group_name_H-M   'P 1'
#
loop_
_entity.id
_entity.type
_entity.pdbx_description
1 polymer ?
#
loop_
_entity_poly.entity_id
_entity_poly.type
_entity_poly.pdbx_seq_one_letter_code
_entity_poly.pdbx_strand_id
1 'polypeptide(L)'
;MGNPNNPINPDDPNPGGGNPPPPPANQRTGKAITLSSNGYQRISEQALSFTQQNFGVLKVDGQELNIIPPNIVAGGLLNMQARNTARVGQVMTQSSYSYVREGTDAQGYMFSQGIVTSANDMPTSGTFNYSGYAVHAPVSNQTNAQIETGTANFNVNFGNRTISGTLSPTNNSAVVLDNGIISGNSFSGTANSGAKFSGHFYGGHADEMGGTYQKQGEYTGAFGTREIAP
;
A
#
# COMPACT_ATOMS: atom_id res chain seq x y z
N MET A 1 -37.44 33.21 -22.29
CA MET A 1 -37.96 31.84 -22.15
C MET A 1 -36.72 30.94 -22.06
N GLY A 2 -36.44 30.14 -21.03
CA GLY A 2 -37.13 29.86 -19.78
C GLY A 2 -36.15 29.33 -18.73
N ASN A 3 -36.52 29.61 -17.48
CA ASN A 3 -36.22 29.08 -16.14
C ASN A 3 -34.86 28.48 -15.70
N PRO A 4 -34.48 28.72 -14.42
CA PRO A 4 -33.19 28.45 -13.80
C PRO A 4 -33.17 27.16 -12.96
N ASN A 5 -31.99 26.86 -12.40
CA ASN A 5 -31.74 25.99 -11.24
C ASN A 5 -32.40 24.61 -11.25
N ASN A 6 -31.62 23.58 -11.59
CA ASN A 6 -31.86 22.25 -11.04
C ASN A 6 -30.93 22.05 -9.84
N PRO A 7 -31.44 21.73 -8.64
CA PRO A 7 -30.62 21.54 -7.46
C PRO A 7 -29.77 20.27 -7.59
N ILE A 8 -28.51 20.35 -7.15
CA ILE A 8 -27.66 19.18 -6.93
C ILE A 8 -28.34 18.33 -5.86
N ASN A 9 -28.80 17.14 -6.24
CA ASN A 9 -29.33 16.16 -5.31
C ASN A 9 -28.15 15.60 -4.49
N PRO A 10 -28.10 15.77 -3.15
CA PRO A 10 -26.98 15.29 -2.34
C PRO A 10 -26.89 13.75 -2.23
N ASP A 11 -27.87 13.01 -2.75
CA ASP A 11 -28.00 11.56 -2.63
C ASP A 11 -27.85 10.79 -3.96
N ASP A 12 -27.04 11.28 -4.91
CA ASP A 12 -26.67 10.50 -6.11
C ASP A 12 -25.27 9.86 -5.95
N PRO A 13 -25.17 8.53 -5.75
CA PRO A 13 -23.88 7.87 -5.52
C PRO A 13 -23.05 7.66 -6.80
N ASN A 14 -23.48 8.12 -7.99
CA ASN A 14 -22.67 7.93 -9.19
C ASN A 14 -22.97 8.90 -10.36
N PRO A 15 -22.30 10.06 -10.46
CA PRO A 15 -22.27 10.82 -11.69
C PRO A 15 -20.99 10.51 -12.49
N GLY A 16 -21.11 9.72 -13.56
CA GLY A 16 -20.19 9.74 -14.71
C GLY A 16 -19.05 8.71 -14.72
N GLY A 17 -19.38 7.49 -15.14
CA GLY A 17 -18.41 6.41 -15.42
C GLY A 17 -17.58 6.64 -16.68
N GLY A 18 -16.49 7.40 -16.56
CA GLY A 18 -15.30 7.24 -17.38
C GLY A 18 -14.19 6.66 -16.51
N ASN A 19 -13.63 5.51 -16.88
CA ASN A 19 -12.38 5.08 -16.24
C ASN A 19 -11.36 6.21 -16.38
N PRO A 20 -10.64 6.58 -15.31
CA PRO A 20 -9.57 7.56 -15.42
C PRO A 20 -8.59 7.13 -16.54
N PRO A 21 -8.04 8.08 -17.29
CA PRO A 21 -7.14 7.77 -18.40
C PRO A 21 -5.99 6.86 -17.92
N PRO A 22 -5.55 5.90 -18.76
CA PRO A 22 -4.44 5.01 -18.46
C PRO A 22 -3.23 5.79 -17.92
N PRO A 23 -2.60 5.32 -16.83
CA PRO A 23 -1.29 5.83 -16.44
C PRO A 23 -0.29 5.61 -17.59
N PRO A 24 0.68 6.53 -17.79
CA PRO A 24 1.75 6.34 -18.75
C PRO A 24 2.45 5.00 -18.54
N ALA A 25 2.85 4.34 -19.63
CA ALA A 25 3.63 3.12 -19.57
C ALA A 25 4.88 3.35 -18.69
N ASN A 26 5.04 2.51 -17.66
CA ASN A 26 6.18 2.51 -16.72
C ASN A 26 6.24 3.65 -15.70
N GLN A 27 5.10 4.28 -15.35
CA GLN A 27 5.07 5.22 -14.24
C GLN A 27 5.42 4.52 -12.92
N ARG A 28 6.40 5.06 -12.18
CA ARG A 28 6.64 4.65 -10.79
C ARG A 28 5.88 5.56 -9.83
N THR A 29 5.04 4.97 -9.00
CA THR A 29 4.19 5.69 -8.04
C THR A 29 4.05 4.89 -6.74
N GLY A 30 3.34 5.45 -5.77
CA GLY A 30 3.08 4.80 -4.50
C GLY A 30 2.32 5.70 -3.52
N LYS A 31 2.28 5.26 -2.26
CA LYS A 31 1.72 6.03 -1.15
C LYS A 31 2.60 5.86 0.08
N ALA A 32 2.85 6.95 0.79
CA ALA A 32 3.44 6.93 2.12
C ALA A 32 2.46 7.49 3.16
N ILE A 33 2.50 6.90 4.35
CA ILE A 33 1.79 7.35 5.54
C ILE A 33 2.83 7.67 6.59
N THR A 34 2.81 8.90 7.08
CA THR A 34 3.71 9.37 8.14
C THR A 34 3.11 9.00 9.50
N LEU A 35 3.93 8.38 10.34
CA LEU A 35 3.57 7.88 11.67
C LEU A 35 4.40 8.61 12.73
N SER A 36 3.79 8.90 13.88
CA SER A 36 4.50 9.43 15.03
C SER A 36 5.56 8.45 15.53
N SER A 37 6.64 9.00 16.09
CA SER A 37 7.69 8.22 16.75
C SER A 37 7.16 7.46 17.97
N ASN A 38 6.28 8.10 18.73
CA ASN A 38 5.64 7.52 19.90
C ASN A 38 4.26 6.97 19.50
N GLY A 39 4.14 5.65 19.46
CA GLY A 39 2.84 4.98 19.38
C GLY A 39 2.23 4.85 17.98
N TYR A 40 2.99 5.13 16.92
CA TYR A 40 2.59 4.93 15.52
C TYR A 40 1.26 5.61 15.14
N GLN A 41 0.96 6.75 15.75
CA GLN A 41 -0.21 7.55 15.41
C GLN A 41 -0.06 8.07 13.99
N ARG A 42 -1.10 7.92 13.17
CA ARG A 42 -1.11 8.45 11.81
C ARG A 42 -1.11 9.98 11.83
N ILE A 43 -0.12 10.59 11.17
CA ILE A 43 0.04 12.05 11.06
C ILE A 43 -0.53 12.55 9.73
N SER A 44 -0.06 11.98 8.63
CA SER A 44 -0.42 12.41 7.28
C SER A 44 -0.32 11.25 6.28
N GLU A 45 -0.85 11.47 5.08
CA GLU A 45 -0.60 10.60 3.93
C GLU A 45 -0.24 11.44 2.71
N GLN A 46 0.55 10.86 1.82
CA GLN A 46 0.91 11.49 0.56
C GLN A 46 1.07 10.46 -0.57
N ALA A 47 0.69 10.88 -1.77
CA ALA A 47 1.02 10.15 -2.98
C ALA A 47 2.51 10.33 -3.32
N LEU A 48 3.13 9.29 -3.86
CA LEU A 48 4.53 9.30 -4.26
C LEU A 48 4.62 9.28 -5.78
N SER A 49 5.57 10.03 -6.34
CA SER A 49 5.85 10.03 -7.78
C SER A 49 7.36 10.10 -8.01
N PHE A 50 7.87 9.30 -8.95
CA PHE A 50 9.30 9.14 -9.16
C PHE A 50 9.66 9.21 -10.63
N THR A 51 10.82 9.81 -10.92
CA THR A 51 11.45 9.79 -12.24
C THR A 51 12.49 8.67 -12.38
N GLN A 52 12.97 8.12 -11.27
CA GLN A 52 14.02 7.11 -11.21
C GLN A 52 13.46 5.74 -10.82
N GLN A 53 14.05 4.66 -11.36
CA GLN A 53 13.64 3.28 -11.09
C GLN A 53 14.47 2.60 -9.99
N ASN A 54 14.68 3.30 -8.86
CA ASN A 54 15.37 2.74 -7.69
C ASN A 54 14.37 2.42 -6.57
N PHE A 55 13.94 1.16 -6.49
CA PHE A 55 12.99 0.68 -5.48
C PHE A 55 13.58 0.59 -4.07
N GLY A 56 14.91 0.58 -3.93
CA GLY A 56 15.59 0.49 -2.64
C GLY A 56 15.59 1.79 -1.83
N VAL A 57 15.01 2.87 -2.37
CA VAL A 57 14.96 4.18 -1.73
C VAL A 57 13.53 4.70 -1.70
N LEU A 58 13.11 5.17 -0.54
CA LEU A 58 11.93 6.02 -0.37
C LEU A 58 12.36 7.49 -0.45
N LYS A 59 11.67 8.28 -1.27
CA LYS A 59 11.79 9.74 -1.27
C LYS A 59 10.51 10.35 -0.70
N VAL A 60 10.62 11.03 0.44
CA VAL A 60 9.47 11.56 1.22
C VAL A 60 9.93 12.78 2.02
N ASP A 61 9.10 13.82 2.11
CA ASP A 61 9.39 15.02 2.91
C ASP A 61 10.78 15.64 2.67
N GLY A 62 11.27 15.58 1.43
CA GLY A 62 12.61 16.07 1.06
C GLY A 62 13.78 15.17 1.51
N GLN A 63 13.49 14.01 2.09
CA GLN A 63 14.46 13.00 2.52
C GLN A 63 14.58 11.86 1.50
N GLU A 64 15.77 11.23 1.47
CA GLU A 64 15.99 9.95 0.81
C GLU A 64 16.36 8.89 1.85
N LEU A 65 15.51 7.88 2.01
CA LEU A 65 15.66 6.84 3.00
C LEU A 65 15.87 5.49 2.31
N ASN A 66 17.05 4.90 2.52
CA ASN A 66 17.32 3.54 2.04
C ASN A 66 16.44 2.53 2.77
N ILE A 67 15.73 1.67 2.06
CA ILE A 67 14.93 0.58 2.64
C ILE A 67 15.85 -0.50 3.20
N ILE A 68 16.90 -0.84 2.45
CA ILE A 68 17.97 -1.72 2.87
C ILE A 68 19.19 -0.82 3.13
N PRO A 69 19.72 -0.76 4.36
CA PRO A 69 20.90 0.07 4.64
C PRO A 69 22.09 -0.30 3.76
N PRO A 70 22.96 0.67 3.41
CA PRO A 70 24.20 0.38 2.72
C PRO A 70 25.00 -0.71 3.45
N ASN A 71 25.61 -1.62 2.69
CA ASN A 71 26.37 -2.79 3.19
C ASN A 71 25.54 -3.91 3.81
N ILE A 72 24.20 -3.84 3.77
CA ILE A 72 23.34 -4.98 4.10
C ILE A 72 22.85 -5.61 2.80
N VAL A 73 22.94 -6.94 2.72
CA VAL A 73 22.30 -7.73 1.66
C VAL A 73 21.06 -8.39 2.27
N ALA A 74 19.87 -8.01 1.79
CA ALA A 74 18.62 -8.65 2.19
C ALA A 74 18.09 -9.48 1.01
N GLY A 75 17.97 -10.80 1.20
CA GLY A 75 17.39 -11.71 0.20
C GLY A 75 15.86 -11.81 0.25
N GLY A 76 15.20 -11.03 1.11
CA GLY A 76 13.77 -11.12 1.38
C GLY A 76 13.30 -10.04 2.35
N LEU A 77 12.28 -10.37 3.16
CA LEU A 77 11.73 -9.47 4.17
C LEU A 77 12.80 -9.11 5.22
N LEU A 78 13.17 -7.84 5.26
CA LEU A 78 14.04 -7.27 6.30
C LEU A 78 13.19 -6.93 7.52
N ASN A 79 13.68 -7.27 8.72
CA ASN A 79 13.12 -6.82 9.99
C ASN A 79 14.26 -6.35 10.89
N MET A 80 14.63 -5.09 10.73
CA MET A 80 15.66 -4.43 11.52
C MET A 80 15.02 -3.32 12.33
N GLN A 81 15.06 -3.44 13.66
CA GLN A 81 14.49 -2.44 14.58
C GLN A 81 15.48 -2.16 15.70
N ALA A 82 16.04 -0.96 15.69
CA ALA A 82 16.94 -0.44 16.70
C ALA A 82 16.45 0.93 17.17
N ARG A 83 16.99 1.45 18.28
CA ARG A 83 16.55 2.72 18.86
C ARG A 83 16.64 3.90 17.89
N ASN A 84 17.67 3.95 17.06
CA ASN A 84 17.94 5.05 16.13
C ASN A 84 17.53 4.74 14.68
N THR A 85 17.19 3.50 14.34
CA THR A 85 16.83 3.14 12.97
C THR A 85 15.87 1.97 12.95
N ALA A 86 14.88 2.02 12.07
CA ALA A 86 14.03 0.87 11.78
C ALA A 86 13.82 0.74 10.28
N ARG A 87 13.91 -0.49 9.79
CA ARG A 87 13.67 -0.92 8.41
C ARG A 87 12.96 -2.26 8.48
N VAL A 88 11.66 -2.24 8.22
CA VAL A 88 10.84 -3.46 8.20
C VAL A 88 10.08 -3.50 6.91
N GLY A 89 10.38 -4.45 6.03
CA GLY A 89 9.83 -4.46 4.67
C GLY A 89 10.75 -5.13 3.67
N GLN A 90 10.40 -5.00 2.39
CA GLN A 90 11.06 -5.72 1.32
C GLN A 90 11.15 -4.89 0.05
N VAL A 91 12.28 -5.01 -0.64
CA VAL A 91 12.44 -4.61 -2.03
C VAL A 91 12.13 -5.83 -2.89
N MET A 92 11.15 -5.70 -3.77
CA MET A 92 10.69 -6.73 -4.70
C MET A 92 11.21 -6.42 -6.12
N THR A 93 10.73 -7.14 -7.13
CA THR A 93 11.25 -7.01 -8.49
C THR A 93 10.83 -5.69 -9.14
N GLN A 94 9.57 -5.30 -8.96
CA GLN A 94 8.98 -4.12 -9.59
C GLN A 94 8.43 -3.13 -8.56
N SER A 95 8.55 -3.47 -7.27
CA SER A 95 7.92 -2.76 -6.18
C SER A 95 8.72 -2.85 -4.89
N SER A 96 8.29 -2.11 -3.88
CA SER A 96 8.79 -2.21 -2.51
C SER A 96 7.72 -1.73 -1.54
N TYR A 97 7.75 -2.27 -0.33
CA TYR A 97 6.87 -1.86 0.77
C TYR A 97 7.66 -1.93 2.07
N SER A 98 7.49 -0.95 2.95
CA SER A 98 8.22 -0.93 4.21
C SER A 98 7.67 0.07 5.22
N TYR A 99 8.01 -0.15 6.48
CA TYR A 99 8.18 0.89 7.48
C TYR A 99 9.66 1.30 7.57
N VAL A 100 9.95 2.59 7.42
CA VAL A 100 11.28 3.17 7.60
C VAL A 100 11.28 4.32 8.58
N ARG A 101 12.27 4.35 9.48
CA ARG A 101 12.52 5.46 10.42
C ARG A 101 14.03 5.66 10.58
N GLU A 102 14.50 6.90 10.44
CA GLU A 102 15.89 7.25 10.69
C GLU A 102 15.97 8.34 11.77
N GLY A 103 16.69 8.06 12.85
CA GLY A 103 16.77 8.90 14.04
C GLY A 103 16.02 8.32 15.25
N THR A 104 16.52 8.68 16.44
CA THR A 104 15.78 8.47 17.70
C THR A 104 14.64 9.48 17.76
N ASP A 105 13.44 9.01 18.08
CA ASP A 105 12.21 9.82 18.17
C ASP A 105 11.77 10.53 16.87
N ALA A 106 12.36 10.14 15.74
CA ALA A 106 11.96 10.61 14.41
C ALA A 106 10.64 9.98 13.95
N GLN A 107 9.92 10.69 13.10
CA GLN A 107 8.74 10.15 12.41
C GLN A 107 9.12 8.93 11.58
N GLY A 108 8.20 7.97 11.50
CA GLY A 108 8.35 6.80 10.64
C GLY A 108 7.45 6.90 9.42
N TYR A 109 7.80 6.19 8.36
CA TYR A 109 7.07 6.18 7.10
C TYR A 109 6.68 4.76 6.75
N MET A 110 5.37 4.50 6.71
CA MET A 110 4.79 3.26 6.18
C MET A 110 4.41 3.48 4.72
N PHE A 111 4.90 2.67 3.79
CA PHE A 111 4.64 2.91 2.37
C PHE A 111 4.61 1.65 1.51
N SER A 112 4.05 1.81 0.31
CA SER A 112 4.22 0.91 -0.82
C SER A 112 4.44 1.75 -2.09
N GLN A 113 5.35 1.29 -2.96
CA GLN A 113 5.70 1.95 -4.21
C GLN A 113 6.14 0.93 -5.28
N GLY A 114 6.03 1.26 -6.55
CA GLY A 114 6.49 0.41 -7.64
C GLY A 114 6.20 0.98 -9.03
N ILE A 115 6.70 0.31 -10.07
CA ILE A 115 6.32 0.57 -11.46
C ILE A 115 4.95 -0.05 -11.70
N VAL A 116 3.94 0.76 -11.99
CA VAL A 116 2.58 0.26 -12.20
C VAL A 116 2.49 -0.50 -13.52
N THR A 117 1.68 -1.55 -13.51
CA THR A 117 1.32 -2.28 -14.72
C THR A 117 0.67 -1.33 -15.72
N SER A 118 1.09 -1.38 -16.98
CA SER A 118 0.46 -0.57 -18.02
C SER A 118 -0.99 -1.00 -18.23
N ALA A 119 -1.86 -0.08 -18.62
CA ALA A 119 -3.27 -0.42 -18.80
C ALA A 119 -3.51 -1.48 -19.90
N ASN A 120 -2.60 -1.58 -20.87
CA ASN A 120 -2.68 -2.59 -21.93
C ASN A 120 -2.28 -3.98 -21.45
N ASP A 121 -1.54 -4.06 -20.34
CA ASP A 121 -1.00 -5.33 -19.82
C ASP A 121 -1.72 -5.78 -18.54
N MET A 122 -2.67 -4.97 -18.05
CA MET A 122 -3.55 -5.37 -16.95
C MET A 122 -4.45 -6.52 -17.40
N PRO A 123 -4.54 -7.62 -16.62
CA PRO A 123 -5.51 -8.66 -16.90
C PRO A 123 -6.95 -8.09 -16.87
N THR A 124 -7.78 -8.52 -17.82
CA THR A 124 -9.17 -8.05 -17.96
C THR A 124 -10.20 -9.09 -17.52
N SER A 125 -9.75 -10.29 -17.16
CA SER A 125 -10.60 -11.42 -16.80
C SER A 125 -9.85 -12.41 -15.92
N GLY A 126 -10.58 -13.31 -15.26
CA GLY A 126 -9.99 -14.36 -14.43
C GLY A 126 -9.86 -13.95 -12.97
N THR A 127 -9.59 -14.97 -12.14
CA THR A 127 -9.39 -14.83 -10.70
C THR A 127 -8.00 -15.36 -10.36
N PHE A 128 -7.22 -14.54 -9.68
CA PHE A 128 -5.83 -14.77 -9.37
C PHE A 128 -5.61 -14.67 -7.87
N ASN A 129 -4.66 -15.45 -7.35
CA ASN A 129 -4.28 -15.40 -5.96
C ASN A 129 -2.91 -14.74 -5.85
N TYR A 130 -2.77 -13.86 -4.87
CA TYR A 130 -1.50 -13.19 -4.57
C TYR A 130 -1.09 -13.49 -3.15
N SER A 131 0.20 -13.77 -2.93
CA SER A 131 0.75 -14.00 -1.60
C SER A 131 2.09 -13.30 -1.39
N GLY A 132 2.35 -12.93 -0.14
CA GLY A 132 3.55 -12.24 0.28
C GLY A 132 3.46 -11.87 1.75
N TYR A 133 3.99 -10.69 2.10
CA TYR A 133 4.06 -10.26 3.48
C TYR A 133 3.47 -8.86 3.70
N ALA A 134 3.09 -8.64 4.95
CA ALA A 134 2.63 -7.38 5.49
C ALA A 134 3.64 -6.85 6.52
N VAL A 135 3.72 -5.53 6.60
CA VAL A 135 4.32 -4.78 7.69
C VAL A 135 3.18 -4.08 8.42
N HIS A 136 3.15 -4.18 9.74
CA HIS A 136 2.02 -3.78 10.57
C HIS A 136 2.48 -2.97 11.77
N ALA A 137 1.94 -1.78 11.93
CA ALA A 137 2.16 -0.91 13.07
C ALA A 137 0.85 -0.82 13.87
N PRO A 138 0.73 -1.52 15.01
CA PRO A 138 -0.40 -1.33 15.90
C PRO A 138 -0.27 0.05 16.56
N VAL A 139 -1.34 0.84 16.54
CA VAL A 139 -1.41 2.08 17.31
C VAL A 139 -1.33 1.72 18.78
N SER A 140 -0.37 2.29 19.50
CA SER A 140 -0.08 1.88 20.87
C SER A 140 0.28 3.05 21.75
N ASN A 141 -0.11 2.98 23.03
CA ASN A 141 0.37 3.90 24.06
C ASN A 141 1.64 3.37 24.76
N GLN A 142 2.18 2.23 24.32
CA GLN A 142 3.36 1.61 24.91
C GLN A 142 4.64 2.19 24.31
N THR A 143 5.64 2.39 25.15
CA THR A 143 6.95 2.96 24.79
C THR A 143 7.83 2.01 23.97
N ASN A 144 7.48 0.73 23.89
CA ASN A 144 8.24 -0.30 23.19
C ASN A 144 7.44 -1.01 22.07
N ALA A 145 6.31 -0.44 21.64
CA ALA A 145 5.55 -1.00 20.53
C ALA A 145 6.47 -1.24 19.33
N GLN A 146 6.43 -2.44 18.76
CA GLN A 146 7.27 -2.81 17.61
C GLN A 146 6.43 -2.85 16.35
N ILE A 147 7.11 -2.65 15.23
CA ILE A 147 6.56 -2.99 13.92
C ILE A 147 6.55 -4.50 13.79
N GLU A 148 5.41 -5.04 13.40
CA GLU A 148 5.21 -6.45 13.18
C GLU A 148 5.25 -6.79 11.70
N THR A 149 5.56 -8.05 11.43
CA THR A 149 5.44 -8.64 10.10
C THR A 149 4.33 -9.68 10.12
N GLY A 150 3.77 -9.98 8.95
CA GLY A 150 2.73 -10.98 8.81
C GLY A 150 2.64 -11.51 7.39
N THR A 151 1.84 -12.54 7.17
CA THR A 151 1.50 -12.96 5.81
C THR A 151 0.45 -12.03 5.23
N ALA A 152 0.44 -11.89 3.91
CA ALA A 152 -0.56 -11.15 3.17
C ALA A 152 -1.04 -12.03 2.01
N ASN A 153 -2.34 -12.33 1.99
CA ASN A 153 -2.95 -13.17 0.95
C ASN A 153 -4.15 -12.44 0.37
N PHE A 154 -4.23 -12.39 -0.96
CA PHE A 154 -5.30 -11.70 -1.68
C PHE A 154 -5.89 -12.59 -2.76
N ASN A 155 -7.20 -12.43 -2.96
CA ASN A 155 -7.91 -12.92 -4.12
C ASN A 155 -8.32 -11.72 -4.98
N VAL A 156 -7.94 -11.76 -6.26
CA VAL A 156 -8.15 -10.67 -7.21
C VAL A 156 -8.96 -11.21 -8.38
N ASN A 157 -10.15 -10.66 -8.58
CA ASN A 157 -11.00 -11.01 -9.71
C ASN A 157 -11.00 -9.85 -10.71
N PHE A 158 -10.21 -9.97 -11.77
CA PHE A 158 -10.08 -8.93 -12.79
C PHE A 158 -11.35 -8.80 -13.65
N GLY A 159 -12.10 -9.89 -13.85
CA GLY A 159 -13.35 -9.86 -14.60
C GLY A 159 -14.45 -9.06 -13.89
N ASN A 160 -14.57 -9.25 -12.57
CA ASN A 160 -15.53 -8.51 -11.74
C ASN A 160 -14.95 -7.20 -11.18
N ARG A 161 -13.66 -6.93 -11.44
CA ARG A 161 -12.91 -5.78 -10.90
C ARG A 161 -12.95 -5.68 -9.38
N THR A 162 -12.89 -6.82 -8.69
CA THR A 162 -12.92 -6.88 -7.22
C THR A 162 -11.63 -7.44 -6.65
N ILE A 163 -11.32 -7.03 -5.42
CA ILE A 163 -10.21 -7.56 -4.65
C ILE A 163 -10.62 -7.71 -3.18
N SER A 164 -10.19 -8.81 -2.58
CA SER A 164 -10.26 -9.02 -1.14
C SER A 164 -8.96 -9.65 -0.64
N GLY A 165 -8.65 -9.47 0.63
CA GLY A 165 -7.48 -10.07 1.22
C GLY A 165 -7.54 -10.22 2.73
N THR A 166 -6.61 -11.01 3.24
CA THR A 166 -6.38 -11.21 4.67
C THR A 166 -4.91 -11.05 4.96
N LEU A 167 -4.60 -10.22 5.96
CA LEU A 167 -3.25 -10.03 6.48
C LEU A 167 -3.19 -10.58 7.90
N SER A 168 -2.17 -11.36 8.21
CA SER A 168 -2.02 -12.03 9.50
C SER A 168 -0.73 -11.58 10.18
N PRO A 169 -0.71 -10.38 10.81
CA PRO A 169 0.41 -9.94 11.64
C PRO A 169 0.66 -10.91 12.80
N THR A 170 1.92 -11.15 13.15
CA THR A 170 2.30 -12.24 14.07
C THR A 170 1.64 -12.15 15.45
N ASN A 171 1.51 -10.95 16.03
CA ASN A 171 1.00 -10.79 17.41
C ASN A 171 -0.34 -10.03 17.48
N ASN A 172 -0.99 -9.83 16.34
CA ASN A 172 -2.27 -9.12 16.25
C ASN A 172 -3.33 -9.98 15.56
N SER A 173 -4.60 -9.61 15.73
CA SER A 173 -5.69 -10.26 15.00
C SER A 173 -5.53 -10.07 13.49
N ALA A 174 -6.00 -11.05 12.73
CA ALA A 174 -6.02 -10.96 11.28
C ALA A 174 -6.83 -9.74 10.81
N VAL A 175 -6.31 -9.03 9.83
CA VAL A 175 -6.96 -7.90 9.17
C VAL A 175 -7.61 -8.40 7.90
N VAL A 176 -8.94 -8.33 7.84
CA VAL A 176 -9.72 -8.61 6.63
C VAL A 176 -9.94 -7.32 5.86
N LEU A 177 -9.51 -7.32 4.60
CA LEU A 177 -9.71 -6.25 3.63
C LEU A 177 -10.69 -6.74 2.57
N ASP A 178 -11.99 -6.55 2.79
CA ASP A 178 -13.05 -6.86 1.84
C ASP A 178 -13.53 -5.58 1.13
N ASN A 179 -14.49 -5.72 0.19
CA ASN A 179 -15.08 -4.61 -0.56
C ASN A 179 -14.07 -3.76 -1.35
N GLY A 180 -12.98 -4.36 -1.83
CA GLY A 180 -12.00 -3.69 -2.68
C GLY A 180 -12.43 -3.68 -4.14
N ILE A 181 -12.20 -2.56 -4.82
CA ILE A 181 -12.52 -2.34 -6.23
C ILE A 181 -11.24 -1.99 -7.00
N ILE A 182 -11.13 -2.56 -8.20
CA ILE A 182 -10.02 -2.32 -9.14
C ILE A 182 -10.40 -1.21 -10.13
N SER A 183 -9.60 -0.16 -10.20
CA SER A 183 -9.74 0.96 -11.13
C SER A 183 -8.42 1.18 -11.89
N GLY A 184 -8.44 0.93 -13.20
CA GLY A 184 -7.21 0.86 -13.99
C GLY A 184 -6.24 -0.18 -13.42
N ASN A 185 -5.02 0.25 -13.09
CA ASN A 185 -3.97 -0.53 -12.43
C ASN A 185 -3.88 -0.27 -10.91
N SER A 186 -4.90 0.37 -10.34
CA SER A 186 -4.99 0.66 -8.91
C SER A 186 -6.16 -0.09 -8.29
N PHE A 187 -6.16 -0.18 -6.96
CA PHE A 187 -7.31 -0.66 -6.20
C PHE A 187 -7.49 0.12 -4.92
N SER A 188 -8.72 0.15 -4.41
CA SER A 188 -9.02 0.72 -3.10
C SER A 188 -10.31 0.16 -2.53
N GLY A 189 -10.49 0.27 -1.22
CA GLY A 189 -11.70 -0.17 -0.55
C GLY A 189 -11.81 0.34 0.88
N THR A 190 -13.02 0.26 1.41
CA THR A 190 -13.30 0.35 2.85
C THR A 190 -13.95 -0.97 3.25
N ALA A 191 -13.23 -1.73 4.07
CA ALA A 191 -13.69 -3.01 4.56
C ALA A 191 -14.88 -2.84 5.52
N ASN A 192 -15.66 -3.90 5.71
CA ASN A 192 -16.76 -3.93 6.68
C ASN A 192 -16.28 -3.66 8.11
N SER A 193 -15.01 -3.98 8.41
CA SER A 193 -14.36 -3.66 9.69
C SER A 193 -14.09 -2.17 9.90
N GLY A 194 -14.28 -1.33 8.88
CA GLY A 194 -13.89 0.09 8.85
C GLY A 194 -12.44 0.34 8.41
N ALA A 195 -11.66 -0.72 8.17
CA ALA A 195 -10.30 -0.59 7.63
C ALA A 195 -10.34 -0.04 6.20
N LYS A 196 -9.52 0.96 5.90
CA LYS A 196 -9.36 1.51 4.55
C LYS A 196 -8.05 1.03 3.95
N PHE A 197 -8.07 0.71 2.66
CA PHE A 197 -6.88 0.26 1.95
C PHE A 197 -6.85 0.77 0.52
N SER A 198 -5.65 0.92 0.00
CA SER A 198 -5.40 1.30 -1.40
C SER A 198 -4.03 0.84 -1.84
N GLY A 199 -3.88 0.55 -3.13
CA GLY A 199 -2.61 0.13 -3.71
C GLY A 199 -2.65 0.07 -5.23
N HIS A 200 -1.61 -0.54 -5.79
CA HIS A 200 -1.46 -0.71 -7.23
C HIS A 200 -1.00 -2.12 -7.58
N PHE A 201 -1.28 -2.50 -8.81
CA PHE A 201 -0.66 -3.61 -9.50
C PHE A 201 0.63 -3.13 -10.15
N TYR A 202 1.68 -3.95 -10.08
CA TYR A 202 3.01 -3.66 -10.53
C TYR A 202 3.54 -4.75 -11.47
N GLY A 203 4.48 -4.38 -12.33
CA GLY A 203 5.13 -5.29 -13.27
C GLY A 203 4.43 -5.45 -14.61
N GLY A 204 4.83 -6.45 -15.38
CA GLY A 204 4.42 -6.62 -16.77
C GLY A 204 2.96 -6.99 -16.87
N HIS A 205 2.50 -7.95 -16.08
CA HIS A 205 1.13 -8.49 -16.17
C HIS A 205 0.39 -8.45 -14.83
N ALA A 206 0.65 -7.40 -14.03
CA ALA A 206 0.24 -7.37 -12.63
C ALA A 206 0.86 -8.52 -11.82
N ASP A 207 2.10 -8.89 -12.11
CA ASP A 207 2.83 -9.99 -11.45
C ASP A 207 3.06 -9.73 -9.95
N GLU A 208 3.11 -8.46 -9.56
CA GLU A 208 3.21 -8.02 -8.18
C GLU A 208 2.04 -7.06 -7.85
N MET A 209 1.65 -7.00 -6.58
CA MET A 209 0.77 -5.93 -6.10
C MET A 209 1.20 -5.50 -4.71
N GLY A 210 0.87 -4.26 -4.35
CA GLY A 210 1.20 -3.75 -3.02
C GLY A 210 0.40 -2.51 -2.70
N GLY A 211 0.30 -2.22 -1.41
CA GLY A 211 -0.51 -1.12 -0.93
C GLY A 211 -0.32 -0.83 0.54
N THR A 212 -1.12 0.11 1.01
CA THR A 212 -1.22 0.47 2.43
C THR A 212 -2.63 0.22 2.92
N TYR A 213 -2.76 -0.13 4.19
CA TYR A 213 -4.04 -0.30 4.87
C TYR A 213 -3.98 0.37 6.24
N GLN A 214 -5.11 0.85 6.73
CA GLN A 214 -5.18 1.50 8.03
C GLN A 214 -6.58 1.41 8.62
N LYS A 215 -6.66 1.44 9.94
CA LYS A 215 -7.88 1.67 10.67
C LYS A 215 -7.59 2.71 11.74
N GLN A 216 -8.34 3.82 11.68
CA GLN A 216 -8.06 5.00 12.50
C GLN A 216 -8.03 4.65 13.98
N GLY A 217 -6.94 5.03 14.66
CA GLY A 217 -6.76 4.75 16.08
C GLY A 217 -6.39 3.30 16.44
N GLU A 218 -6.31 2.40 15.46
CA GLU A 218 -6.03 0.98 15.70
C GLU A 218 -4.72 0.52 15.06
N TYR A 219 -4.52 0.75 13.76
CA TYR A 219 -3.29 0.32 13.09
C TYR A 219 -3.07 1.02 11.76
N THR A 220 -1.82 0.97 11.29
CA THR A 220 -1.41 1.28 9.92
C THR A 220 -0.46 0.20 9.42
N GLY A 221 -0.52 -0.16 8.14
CA GLY A 221 0.38 -1.13 7.56
C GLY A 221 0.58 -0.97 6.07
N ALA A 222 1.55 -1.71 5.55
CA ALA A 222 1.84 -1.86 4.14
C ALA A 222 2.01 -3.33 3.79
N PHE A 223 1.84 -3.68 2.52
CA PHE A 223 2.04 -5.04 2.04
C PHE A 223 2.60 -5.05 0.62
N GLY A 224 3.23 -6.16 0.27
CA GLY A 224 3.60 -6.50 -1.09
C GLY A 224 3.51 -8.00 -1.30
N THR A 225 2.94 -8.38 -2.44
CA THR A 225 2.61 -9.75 -2.79
C THR A 225 2.95 -10.02 -4.25
N ARG A 226 3.10 -11.30 -4.58
CA ARG A 226 3.28 -11.79 -5.95
C ARG A 226 2.12 -12.68 -6.33
N GLU A 227 1.77 -12.67 -7.60
CA GLU A 227 0.84 -13.65 -8.15
C GLU A 227 1.39 -15.06 -7.90
N ILE A 228 0.52 -15.96 -7.45
CA ILE A 228 0.81 -17.38 -7.31
C ILE A 228 0.29 -18.05 -8.58
N ALA A 229 1.21 -18.58 -9.40
CA ALA A 229 0.83 -19.45 -10.50
C ALA A 229 0.16 -20.72 -9.92
N PRO A 230 -0.97 -21.17 -10.51
CA PRO A 230 -1.65 -22.40 -10.09
C PRO A 230 -0.79 -23.66 -10.23
#